data_AF-A0A7S1K4D9-F1
#
_entry.id   AF-A0A7S1K4D9-F1
#
_cell.length_a   1.000
_cell.length_b   1.000
_cell.length_c   1.000
_cell.angle_alpha   90.00
_cell.angle_beta   90.00
_cell.angle_gamma   90.00
#
_symmetry.space_group_name_H-M   'P 1'
#
loop_
_entity.id
_entity.type
_entity.pdbx_description
1 polymer ?
#
loop_
_entity_poly.entity_id
_entity_poly.type
_entity_poly.pdbx_seq_one_letter_code
_entity_poly.pdbx_strand_id
1 'polypeptide(L)'
;RSAPCVFSAPPIELSKESDMPNRKWERPLPPARGLFNERNDCYLNATVQALAHAPPLVNHMLKGKHRATCHRRQRRLHCTLCVFEATVQEAYRGTSTSFDAVRLKHAIRPVWAPIRYARQADAHEFIRVLVETFHSSCEPLTDGKPQLRRLLLRQNVQATSWISRLFGGWLRSTIECKTCGYESNTYDFFLDLSLELEAGISSLPGAFKHFTAKERLCNQNKYNCPECGHKVPLAEKRILLHRCPELLTLTLKRFAPRWQMTSWSRRHFTSHKNGKA
;
A
#
# COMPACT_ATOMS: atom_id res chain seq x y z
N ARG A 1 10.88 22.16 33.93
CA ARG A 1 9.79 21.19 33.66
C ARG A 1 9.34 21.41 32.23
N SER A 2 10.03 20.79 31.28
CA SER A 2 9.68 20.80 29.86
C SER A 2 8.41 19.96 29.67
N ALA A 3 7.42 20.51 28.97
CA ALA A 3 6.20 19.77 28.65
C ALA A 3 6.56 18.56 27.76
N PRO A 4 5.91 17.40 27.95
CA PRO A 4 6.13 16.26 27.07
C PRO A 4 5.66 16.63 25.67
N CYS A 5 6.57 16.60 24.69
CA CYS A 5 6.23 16.65 23.27
C CYS A 5 5.47 15.37 22.90
N VAL A 6 4.17 15.33 23.22
CA VAL A 6 3.26 14.34 22.67
C VAL A 6 2.98 14.78 21.24
N PHE A 7 3.73 14.23 20.28
CA PHE A 7 3.30 14.27 18.89
C PHE A 7 2.03 13.42 18.80
N SER A 8 0.88 14.05 18.96
CA SER A 8 -0.41 13.44 18.65
C SER A 8 -0.47 13.14 17.16
N ALA A 9 -1.12 12.03 16.79
CA ALA A 9 -1.45 11.79 15.40
C ALA A 9 -2.21 13.02 14.87
N PRO A 10 -1.87 13.54 13.67
CA PRO A 10 -2.52 14.74 13.16
C PRO A 10 -4.04 14.50 13.11
N PRO A 11 -4.87 15.47 13.55
CA PRO A 11 -6.31 15.36 13.40
C PRO A 11 -6.62 15.25 11.91
N ILE A 12 -7.06 14.07 11.49
CA ILE A 12 -7.52 13.84 10.13
C ILE A 12 -8.90 14.49 10.05
N GLU A 13 -9.02 15.58 9.28
CA GLU A 13 -10.33 16.07 8.86
C GLU A 13 -10.99 14.98 8.00
N LEU A 14 -11.88 14.22 8.63
CA LEU A 14 -12.64 13.17 7.98
C LEU A 14 -13.71 13.85 7.09
N SER A 15 -13.63 13.72 5.75
CA SER A 15 -14.84 13.59 4.93
C SER A 15 -15.81 12.65 5.63
N LYS A 16 -17.09 12.97 5.59
CA LYS A 16 -18.11 12.37 6.46
C LYS A 16 -18.08 10.84 6.34
N GLU A 17 -18.33 10.14 7.45
CA GLU A 17 -18.37 8.67 7.52
C GLU A 17 -19.31 8.04 6.47
N SER A 18 -20.31 8.81 6.02
CA SER A 18 -21.20 8.52 4.89
C SER A 18 -20.53 8.32 3.53
N ASP A 19 -19.27 8.70 3.37
CA ASP A 19 -18.52 8.55 2.11
C ASP A 19 -17.78 7.20 2.01
N MET A 20 -17.72 6.41 3.10
CA MET A 20 -16.97 5.15 3.12
C MET A 20 -17.77 4.03 2.44
N PRO A 21 -17.20 3.32 1.46
CA PRO A 21 -17.92 2.25 0.79
C PRO A 21 -18.07 1.01 1.68
N ASN A 22 -19.18 0.29 1.49
CA ASN A 22 -19.53 -0.91 2.26
C ASN A 22 -18.46 -2.02 2.12
N ARG A 23 -18.05 -2.60 3.25
CA ARG A 23 -17.11 -3.74 3.34
C ARG A 23 -17.62 -5.02 2.68
N LYS A 24 -18.94 -5.17 2.59
CA LYS A 24 -19.60 -6.30 1.95
C LYS A 24 -20.07 -5.90 0.56
N TRP A 25 -20.25 -6.89 -0.31
CA TRP A 25 -20.93 -6.71 -1.58
C TRP A 25 -22.33 -6.12 -1.35
N GLU A 26 -22.64 -4.99 -1.99
CA GLU A 26 -23.98 -4.38 -1.88
C GLU A 26 -25.06 -5.21 -2.57
N ARG A 27 -24.66 -6.05 -3.52
CA ARG A 27 -25.49 -7.02 -4.21
C ARG A 27 -24.64 -8.19 -4.71
N PRO A 28 -25.23 -9.37 -4.98
CA PRO A 28 -24.52 -10.44 -5.66
C PRO A 28 -24.02 -9.98 -7.04
N LEU A 29 -22.78 -10.30 -7.35
CA LEU A 29 -22.18 -10.04 -8.65
C LEU A 29 -21.56 -11.33 -9.19
N PRO A 30 -21.57 -11.55 -10.51
CA PRO A 30 -20.76 -12.62 -11.11
C PRO A 30 -19.27 -12.34 -10.87
N PRO A 31 -18.38 -13.35 -10.96
CA PRO A 31 -16.94 -13.11 -10.96
C PRO A 31 -16.55 -12.10 -12.04
N ALA A 32 -15.57 -11.25 -11.76
CA ALA A 32 -15.08 -10.31 -12.76
C ALA A 32 -14.50 -11.08 -13.97
N ARG A 33 -14.75 -10.57 -15.18
CA ARG A 33 -14.29 -11.18 -16.43
C ARG A 33 -12.77 -11.30 -16.48
N GLY A 34 -12.27 -12.27 -17.24
CA GLY A 34 -10.84 -12.48 -17.43
C GLY A 34 -10.14 -11.33 -18.16
N LEU A 35 -8.82 -11.22 -18.00
CA LEU A 35 -7.98 -10.23 -18.69
C LEU A 35 -7.06 -10.94 -19.68
N PHE A 36 -7.00 -10.44 -20.92
CA PHE A 36 -6.00 -10.91 -21.87
C PHE A 36 -4.58 -10.54 -21.40
N ASN A 37 -3.64 -11.47 -21.58
CA ASN A 37 -2.23 -11.23 -21.30
C ASN A 37 -1.50 -11.01 -22.62
N GLU A 38 -1.23 -9.74 -22.95
CA GLU A 38 -0.71 -9.41 -24.28
C GLU A 38 0.82 -9.46 -24.34
N ARG A 39 1.57 -9.13 -23.26
CA ARG A 39 3.05 -9.21 -23.18
C ARG A 39 3.54 -9.04 -21.73
N ASN A 40 3.71 -10.13 -20.98
CA ASN A 40 4.19 -10.08 -19.58
C ASN A 40 3.30 -9.22 -18.65
N ASP A 41 2.02 -9.05 -18.98
CA ASP A 41 1.09 -8.21 -18.22
C ASP A 41 0.48 -8.93 -17.02
N CYS A 42 0.95 -10.15 -16.69
CA CYS A 42 0.37 -10.96 -15.62
C CYS A 42 0.41 -10.28 -14.24
N TYR A 43 1.43 -9.49 -13.93
CA TYR A 43 1.49 -8.71 -12.69
C TYR A 43 0.37 -7.66 -12.63
N LEU A 44 0.11 -6.97 -13.76
CA LEU A 44 -0.96 -5.99 -13.89
C LEU A 44 -2.32 -6.68 -13.79
N ASN A 45 -2.50 -7.77 -14.53
CA ASN A 45 -3.76 -8.52 -14.56
C ASN A 45 -4.09 -9.07 -13.17
N ALA A 46 -3.11 -9.64 -12.46
CA ALA A 46 -3.29 -10.11 -11.09
C ALA A 46 -3.69 -8.97 -10.14
N THR A 47 -3.03 -7.81 -10.23
CA THR A 47 -3.39 -6.63 -9.42
C THR A 47 -4.78 -6.11 -9.74
N VAL A 48 -5.15 -6.00 -11.02
CA VAL A 48 -6.48 -5.54 -11.43
C VAL A 48 -7.54 -6.52 -10.93
N GLN A 49 -7.32 -7.83 -11.06
CA GLN A 49 -8.26 -8.84 -10.56
C GLN A 49 -8.40 -8.77 -9.04
N ALA A 50 -7.32 -8.62 -8.28
CA ALA A 50 -7.38 -8.49 -6.83
C ALA A 50 -8.20 -7.26 -6.41
N LEU A 51 -7.96 -6.11 -7.04
CA LEU A 51 -8.70 -4.87 -6.78
C LEU A 51 -10.16 -4.96 -7.26
N ALA A 52 -10.41 -5.61 -8.39
CA ALA A 52 -11.74 -5.84 -8.93
C ALA A 52 -12.56 -6.85 -8.13
N HIS A 53 -11.99 -7.49 -7.11
CA HIS A 53 -12.69 -8.36 -6.16
C HIS A 53 -12.67 -7.81 -4.73
N ALA A 54 -12.28 -6.54 -4.53
CA ALA A 54 -12.34 -5.86 -3.24
C ALA A 54 -13.69 -5.12 -3.09
N PRO A 55 -14.65 -5.62 -2.29
CA PRO A 55 -16.02 -5.09 -2.29
C PRO A 55 -16.12 -3.57 -2.02
N PRO A 56 -15.42 -2.98 -1.03
CA PRO A 56 -15.39 -1.54 -0.83
C PRO A 56 -15.06 -0.75 -2.10
N LEU A 57 -14.04 -1.18 -2.84
CA LEU A 57 -13.60 -0.50 -4.04
C LEU A 57 -14.64 -0.68 -5.15
N VAL A 58 -15.08 -1.91 -5.39
CA VAL A 58 -15.98 -2.25 -6.50
C VAL A 58 -17.35 -1.63 -6.33
N ASN A 59 -17.92 -1.65 -5.11
CA ASN A 59 -19.18 -0.98 -4.80
C ASN A 59 -19.14 0.50 -5.17
N HIS A 60 -18.00 1.17 -4.93
CA HIS A 60 -17.81 2.56 -5.34
C HIS A 60 -17.67 2.69 -6.86
N MET A 61 -16.81 1.88 -7.50
CA MET A 61 -16.51 1.98 -8.94
C MET A 61 -17.75 1.69 -9.81
N LEU A 62 -18.59 0.75 -9.42
CA LEU A 62 -19.80 0.41 -10.19
C LEU A 62 -20.85 1.52 -10.14
N LYS A 63 -20.85 2.37 -9.11
CA LYS A 63 -21.73 3.55 -9.05
C LYS A 63 -21.32 4.64 -10.04
N GLY A 64 -20.08 4.64 -10.54
CA GLY A 64 -19.62 5.59 -11.56
C GLY A 64 -19.50 7.03 -11.06
N LYS A 65 -19.51 7.25 -9.73
CA LYS A 65 -19.57 8.59 -9.13
C LYS A 65 -18.30 9.38 -9.41
N HIS A 66 -17.13 8.73 -9.35
CA HIS A 66 -15.88 9.45 -9.56
C HIS A 66 -15.82 10.02 -10.97
N ARG A 67 -16.06 9.22 -12.02
CA ARG A 67 -16.02 9.72 -13.40
C ARG A 67 -17.11 10.76 -13.67
N ALA A 68 -18.26 10.72 -12.99
CA ALA A 68 -19.31 11.72 -13.12
C ALA A 68 -18.89 13.10 -12.57
N THR A 69 -18.21 13.14 -11.42
CA THR A 69 -17.85 14.40 -10.72
C THR A 69 -16.38 14.79 -10.82
N CYS A 70 -15.53 14.00 -11.50
CA CYS A 70 -14.09 14.23 -11.58
C CYS A 70 -13.73 15.55 -12.27
N HIS A 71 -13.18 16.49 -11.51
CA HIS A 71 -12.68 17.77 -12.03
C HIS A 71 -11.57 17.62 -13.08
N ARG A 72 -10.69 16.62 -12.94
CA ARG A 72 -9.65 16.34 -13.95
C ARG A 72 -10.29 15.98 -15.29
N ARG A 73 -11.32 15.12 -15.29
CA ARG A 73 -12.06 14.76 -16.50
C ARG A 73 -12.79 15.97 -17.10
N GLN A 74 -13.43 16.80 -16.28
CA GLN A 74 -14.11 18.02 -16.74
C GLN A 74 -13.15 18.97 -17.47
N ARG A 75 -11.90 19.05 -17.02
CA ARG A 75 -10.81 19.82 -17.64
C ARG A 75 -10.05 19.05 -18.74
N ARG A 76 -10.55 17.89 -19.17
CA ARG A 76 -9.89 17.00 -20.16
C ARG A 76 -8.48 16.56 -19.78
N LEU A 77 -8.17 16.54 -18.49
CA LEU A 77 -6.89 16.08 -17.95
C LEU A 77 -6.92 14.58 -17.67
N HIS A 78 -5.73 13.98 -17.68
CA HIS A 78 -5.54 12.58 -17.34
C HIS A 78 -5.99 12.27 -15.90
N CYS A 79 -6.73 11.17 -15.73
CA CYS A 79 -7.17 10.67 -14.43
C CYS A 79 -7.16 9.14 -14.44
N THR A 80 -6.19 8.55 -13.74
CA THR A 80 -6.02 7.09 -13.68
C THR A 80 -7.20 6.41 -12.98
N LEU A 81 -7.79 7.06 -11.97
CA LEU A 81 -8.95 6.55 -11.26
C LEU A 81 -10.21 6.48 -12.14
N CYS A 82 -10.44 7.48 -13.00
CA CYS A 82 -11.52 7.44 -14.00
C CYS A 82 -11.36 6.28 -15.00
N VAL A 83 -10.11 5.99 -15.38
CA VAL A 83 -9.81 4.87 -16.28
C VAL A 83 -10.04 3.54 -15.56
N PHE A 84 -9.56 3.41 -14.33
CA PHE A 84 -9.76 2.21 -13.53
C PHE A 84 -11.24 1.96 -13.20
N GLU A 85 -12.03 3.00 -12.91
CA GLU A 85 -13.47 2.89 -12.73
C GLU A 85 -14.15 2.29 -13.98
N ALA A 86 -13.77 2.76 -15.17
CA ALA A 86 -14.26 2.20 -16.43
C ALA A 86 -13.78 0.75 -16.65
N THR A 87 -12.54 0.42 -16.26
CA THR A 87 -12.02 -0.96 -16.32
C THR A 87 -12.82 -1.90 -15.44
N VAL A 88 -13.15 -1.50 -14.20
CA VAL A 88 -14.00 -2.31 -13.30
C VAL A 88 -15.41 -2.44 -13.87
N GLN A 89 -15.99 -1.37 -14.40
CA GLN A 89 -17.31 -1.44 -15.03
C GLN A 89 -17.33 -2.38 -16.23
N GLU A 90 -16.30 -2.35 -17.09
CA GLU A 90 -16.13 -3.30 -18.19
C GLU A 90 -16.05 -4.74 -17.67
N ALA A 91 -15.24 -4.98 -16.62
CA ALA A 91 -15.07 -6.30 -16.03
C ALA A 91 -16.37 -6.96 -15.54
N TYR A 92 -17.36 -6.16 -15.14
CA TYR A 92 -18.65 -6.64 -14.61
C TYR A 92 -19.86 -6.46 -15.55
N ARG A 93 -19.78 -5.58 -16.56
CA ARG A 93 -20.91 -5.25 -17.44
C ARG A 93 -20.75 -5.72 -18.87
N GLY A 94 -19.54 -6.00 -19.32
CA GLY A 94 -19.34 -6.45 -20.69
C GLY A 94 -19.78 -7.90 -20.90
N THR A 95 -19.91 -8.29 -22.17
CA THR A 95 -20.60 -9.52 -22.58
C THR A 95 -19.67 -10.67 -22.91
N SER A 96 -18.41 -10.42 -23.31
CA SER A 96 -17.45 -11.50 -23.60
C SER A 96 -16.86 -12.10 -22.30
N THR A 97 -16.19 -13.23 -22.39
CA THR A 97 -15.58 -13.89 -21.21
C THR A 97 -14.32 -13.18 -20.71
N SER A 98 -13.62 -12.46 -21.59
CA SER A 98 -12.41 -11.70 -21.27
C SER A 98 -12.32 -10.40 -22.06
N PHE A 99 -11.53 -9.46 -21.55
CA PHE A 99 -11.27 -8.15 -22.16
C PHE A 99 -9.81 -7.73 -21.97
N ASP A 100 -9.40 -6.67 -22.67
CA ASP A 100 -8.07 -6.09 -22.46
C ASP A 100 -8.15 -4.74 -21.72
N ALA A 101 -7.25 -4.56 -20.76
CA ALA A 101 -7.03 -3.35 -20.01
C ALA A 101 -6.13 -2.33 -20.73
N VAL A 102 -6.14 -2.25 -22.08
CA VAL A 102 -5.33 -1.29 -22.89
C VAL A 102 -5.38 0.12 -22.32
N ARG A 103 -6.59 0.59 -21.98
CA ARG A 103 -6.79 1.95 -21.49
C ARG A 103 -6.06 2.18 -20.17
N LEU A 104 -6.07 1.20 -19.27
CA LEU A 104 -5.33 1.26 -18.01
C LEU A 104 -3.82 1.17 -18.23
N LYS A 105 -3.37 0.27 -19.12
CA LYS A 105 -1.96 0.17 -19.54
C LYS A 105 -1.44 1.52 -20.02
N HIS A 106 -2.18 2.19 -20.91
CA HIS A 106 -1.85 3.53 -21.40
C HIS A 106 -1.92 4.61 -20.31
N ALA A 107 -2.90 4.54 -19.41
CA ALA A 107 -3.07 5.49 -18.33
C ALA A 107 -1.89 5.50 -17.36
N ILE A 108 -1.40 4.31 -16.99
CA ILE A 108 -0.32 4.18 -16.01
C ILE A 108 1.08 4.32 -16.66
N ARG A 109 1.19 4.14 -17.97
CA ARG A 109 2.46 4.14 -18.72
C ARG A 109 3.41 5.31 -18.40
N PRO A 110 2.97 6.58 -18.27
CA PRO A 110 3.88 7.68 -17.98
C PRO A 110 4.60 7.54 -16.62
N VAL A 111 3.98 6.84 -15.68
CA VAL A 111 4.52 6.58 -14.35
C VAL A 111 5.29 5.26 -14.33
N TRP A 112 4.74 4.24 -14.98
CA TRP A 112 5.23 2.86 -14.88
C TRP A 112 6.38 2.54 -15.85
N ALA A 113 6.35 3.06 -17.09
CA ALA A 113 7.35 2.74 -18.10
C ALA A 113 8.79 3.14 -17.72
N PRO A 114 9.04 4.29 -17.05
CA PRO A 114 10.37 4.63 -16.54
C PRO A 114 10.90 3.63 -15.50
N ILE A 115 9.99 2.90 -14.81
CA ILE A 115 10.33 1.96 -13.75
C ILE A 115 10.56 0.56 -14.34
N ARG A 116 9.64 0.08 -15.19
CA ARG A 116 9.64 -1.28 -15.75
C ARG A 116 9.04 -1.30 -17.17
N TYR A 117 9.84 -1.04 -18.20
CA TYR A 117 9.36 -1.17 -19.58
C TYR A 117 9.41 -2.63 -20.08
N ALA A 118 8.25 -3.17 -20.48
CA ALA A 118 8.11 -4.44 -21.24
C ALA A 118 8.83 -5.67 -20.65
N ARG A 119 8.89 -5.76 -19.33
CA ARG A 119 9.52 -6.87 -18.58
C ARG A 119 8.55 -7.41 -17.53
N GLN A 120 8.80 -8.63 -17.07
CA GLN A 120 8.19 -9.12 -15.83
C GLN A 120 8.50 -8.13 -14.70
N ALA A 121 7.51 -7.87 -13.85
CA ALA A 121 7.60 -6.91 -12.77
C ALA A 121 6.96 -7.47 -11.49
N ASP A 122 7.28 -6.84 -10.37
CA ASP A 122 6.69 -7.19 -9.08
C ASP A 122 5.27 -6.60 -8.99
N ALA A 123 4.28 -7.46 -8.73
CA ALA A 123 2.88 -7.04 -8.57
C ALA A 123 2.68 -6.13 -7.34
N HIS A 124 3.53 -6.25 -6.30
CA HIS A 124 3.53 -5.34 -5.16
C HIS A 124 4.00 -3.93 -5.54
N GLU A 125 5.06 -3.84 -6.34
CA GLU A 125 5.53 -2.56 -6.86
C GLU A 125 4.43 -1.90 -7.70
N PHE A 126 3.75 -2.69 -8.55
CA PHE A 126 2.66 -2.21 -9.39
C PHE A 126 1.43 -1.74 -8.60
N ILE A 127 0.93 -2.51 -7.63
CA ILE A 127 -0.26 -2.10 -6.85
C ILE A 127 0.01 -0.84 -6.03
N ARG A 128 1.22 -0.68 -5.47
CA ARG A 128 1.61 0.54 -4.75
C ARG A 128 1.55 1.76 -5.67
N VAL A 129 2.20 1.66 -6.83
CA VAL A 129 2.17 2.74 -7.84
C VAL A 129 0.73 3.04 -8.28
N LEU A 130 -0.08 2.01 -8.52
CA LEU A 130 -1.45 2.17 -8.97
C LEU A 130 -2.32 2.88 -7.93
N VAL A 131 -2.28 2.47 -6.65
CA VAL A 131 -3.03 3.11 -5.56
C VAL A 131 -2.55 4.56 -5.33
N GLU A 132 -1.25 4.82 -5.45
CA GLU A 132 -0.70 6.18 -5.39
C GLU A 132 -1.26 7.08 -6.51
N THR A 133 -1.39 6.55 -7.73
CA THR A 133 -2.03 7.29 -8.84
C THR A 133 -3.53 7.50 -8.64
N PHE A 134 -4.21 6.58 -7.95
CA PHE A 134 -5.62 6.78 -7.57
C PHE A 134 -5.77 7.89 -6.53
N HIS A 135 -4.90 7.92 -5.53
CA HIS A 135 -4.85 9.00 -4.56
C HIS A 135 -4.63 10.35 -5.26
N SER A 136 -3.59 10.45 -6.09
CA SER A 136 -3.28 11.64 -6.90
C SER A 136 -4.47 12.10 -7.74
N SER A 137 -5.22 11.14 -8.31
CA SER A 137 -6.41 11.43 -9.14
C SER A 137 -7.53 12.11 -8.36
N CYS A 138 -7.59 11.93 -7.04
CA CYS A 138 -8.56 12.56 -6.15
C CYS A 138 -8.09 13.91 -5.59
N GLU A 139 -6.80 14.21 -5.64
CA GLU A 139 -6.28 15.47 -5.11
C GLU A 139 -6.62 16.66 -6.01
N PRO A 140 -6.84 17.86 -5.42
CA PRO A 140 -6.98 19.10 -6.17
C PRO A 140 -5.79 19.33 -7.12
N LEU A 141 -6.08 19.91 -8.27
CA LEU A 141 -5.05 20.38 -9.18
C LEU A 141 -4.38 21.61 -8.56
N THR A 142 -3.13 21.46 -8.13
CA THR A 142 -2.30 22.60 -7.72
C THR A 142 -1.57 23.14 -8.94
N ASP A 143 -1.57 24.45 -9.15
CA ASP A 143 -0.85 25.07 -10.26
C ASP A 143 0.66 24.79 -10.14
N GLY A 144 1.19 23.98 -11.06
CA GLY A 144 2.57 24.05 -11.49
C GLY A 144 3.65 23.19 -10.81
N LYS A 145 3.45 21.91 -10.47
CA LYS A 145 4.50 20.84 -10.50
C LYS A 145 3.88 19.43 -10.67
N PRO A 146 4.54 18.47 -11.35
CA PRO A 146 4.06 17.08 -11.43
C PRO A 146 3.98 16.47 -10.02
N GLN A 147 2.76 16.19 -9.57
CA GLN A 147 2.44 15.82 -8.20
C GLN A 147 3.11 14.51 -7.75
N LEU A 148 3.37 13.58 -8.67
CA LEU A 148 3.92 12.26 -8.33
C LEU A 148 5.27 12.31 -7.59
N ARG A 149 6.16 13.25 -7.94
CA ARG A 149 7.49 13.34 -7.31
C ARG A 149 7.41 13.98 -5.90
N ARG A 150 6.38 14.78 -5.62
CA ARG A 150 6.12 15.36 -4.28
C ARG A 150 5.38 14.39 -3.36
N LEU A 151 4.55 13.51 -3.92
CA LEU A 151 3.77 12.53 -3.17
C LEU A 151 4.63 11.45 -2.51
N LEU A 152 5.67 10.97 -3.21
CA LEU A 152 6.69 10.07 -2.66
C LEU A 152 7.48 10.67 -1.47
N LEU A 153 7.39 11.98 -1.24
CA LEU A 153 8.22 12.73 -0.27
C LEU A 153 7.43 13.35 0.90
N ARG A 154 6.09 13.26 0.93
CA ARG A 154 5.29 13.90 1.99
C ARG A 154 4.60 12.88 2.88
N GLN A 155 5.23 12.60 4.04
CA GLN A 155 4.60 11.88 5.16
C GLN A 155 3.31 12.55 5.68
N ASN A 156 3.10 13.85 5.42
CA ASN A 156 1.98 14.63 5.97
C ASN A 156 0.79 14.88 5.02
N VAL A 157 0.76 14.33 3.79
CA VAL A 157 -0.37 14.55 2.85
C VAL A 157 -1.41 13.41 2.90
N GLN A 158 -1.17 12.39 3.70
CA GLN A 158 -1.86 11.11 3.53
C GLN A 158 -3.09 10.98 4.45
N ALA A 159 -4.19 11.66 4.11
CA ALA A 159 -5.55 11.32 4.60
C ALA A 159 -6.72 12.05 3.89
N THR A 160 -6.45 12.83 2.84
CA THR A 160 -7.44 13.76 2.27
C THR A 160 -8.43 13.09 1.32
N SER A 161 -7.99 12.05 0.59
CA SER A 161 -8.86 11.34 -0.36
C SER A 161 -9.51 10.09 0.25
N TRP A 162 -10.66 9.71 -0.31
CA TRP A 162 -11.33 8.46 0.06
C TRP A 162 -10.47 7.23 -0.24
N ILE A 163 -9.59 7.29 -1.26
CA ILE A 163 -8.60 6.24 -1.55
C ILE A 163 -7.63 6.05 -0.39
N SER A 164 -7.12 7.15 0.19
CA SER A 164 -6.23 7.05 1.37
C SER A 164 -6.94 6.50 2.59
N ARG A 165 -8.25 6.65 2.72
CA ARG A 165 -8.98 6.05 3.84
C ARG A 165 -9.28 4.58 3.61
N LEU A 166 -9.51 4.24 2.35
CA LEU A 166 -9.78 2.88 1.96
C LEU A 166 -8.55 1.98 2.14
N PHE A 167 -7.40 2.40 1.63
CA PHE A 167 -6.16 1.62 1.68
C PHE A 167 -5.23 1.99 2.85
N GLY A 168 -5.43 3.16 3.44
CA GLY A 168 -4.48 3.72 4.40
C GLY A 168 -4.79 3.39 5.85
N GLY A 169 -3.72 3.04 6.58
CA GLY A 169 -3.74 2.87 8.02
C GLY A 169 -2.64 3.69 8.69
N TRP A 170 -2.57 3.57 10.02
CA TRP A 170 -1.56 4.24 10.83
C TRP A 170 -0.83 3.21 11.70
N LEU A 171 0.49 3.28 11.68
CA LEU A 171 1.37 2.60 12.62
C LEU A 171 1.70 3.56 13.76
N ARG A 172 1.92 3.02 14.95
CA ARG A 172 2.53 3.71 16.09
C ARG A 172 3.87 3.04 16.40
N SER A 173 4.96 3.78 16.26
CA SER A 173 6.28 3.38 16.72
C SER A 173 6.53 3.98 18.11
N THR A 174 6.64 3.12 19.11
CA THR A 174 6.90 3.48 20.50
C THR A 174 8.34 3.15 20.85
N ILE A 175 9.08 4.11 21.41
CA ILE A 175 10.41 3.91 22.00
C ILE A 175 10.32 4.19 23.50
N GLU A 176 10.59 3.17 24.31
CA GLU A 176 10.62 3.24 25.77
C GLU A 176 12.07 3.28 26.27
N CYS A 177 12.46 4.35 26.95
CA CYS A 177 13.75 4.45 27.63
C CYS A 177 13.75 3.55 28.88
N LYS A 178 14.65 2.56 28.95
CA LYS A 178 14.73 1.67 30.12
C LYS A 178 15.50 2.26 31.30
N THR A 179 16.09 3.46 31.15
CA THR A 179 16.76 4.19 32.24
C THR A 179 15.79 5.06 33.03
N CYS A 180 14.94 5.85 32.36
CA CYS A 180 14.03 6.80 33.02
C CYS A 180 12.54 6.50 32.82
N GLY A 181 12.17 5.53 31.99
CA GLY A 181 10.78 5.19 31.68
C GLY A 181 10.10 6.11 30.67
N TYR A 182 10.78 7.13 30.13
CA TYR A 182 10.20 8.00 29.11
C TYR A 182 9.81 7.24 27.84
N GLU A 183 8.59 7.47 27.36
CA GLU A 183 8.07 6.93 26.10
C GLU A 183 7.96 8.01 25.02
N SER A 184 8.55 7.73 23.86
CA SER A 184 8.39 8.53 22.65
C SER A 184 7.51 7.78 21.65
N ASN A 185 6.48 8.44 21.13
CA ASN A 185 5.58 7.86 20.12
C ASN A 185 5.68 8.65 18.81
N THR A 186 5.84 7.94 17.70
CA THR A 186 5.70 8.47 16.34
C THR A 186 4.61 7.72 15.59
N TYR A 187 3.90 8.42 14.71
CA TYR A 187 2.80 7.86 13.95
C TYR A 187 3.10 7.92 12.46
N ASP A 188 3.11 6.76 11.81
CA ASP A 188 3.49 6.61 10.41
C ASP A 188 2.29 6.10 9.60
N PHE A 189 1.88 6.86 8.59
CA PHE A 189 0.84 6.41 7.66
C PHE A 189 1.40 5.33 6.72
N PHE A 190 0.57 4.33 6.39
CA PHE A 190 0.92 3.27 5.43
C PHE A 190 -0.23 2.95 4.49
N LEU A 191 0.08 2.53 3.25
CA LEU A 191 -0.89 1.98 2.27
C LEU A 191 -0.81 0.45 2.15
N ASP A 192 0.31 -0.12 2.61
CA ASP A 192 0.56 -1.55 2.62
C ASP A 192 1.50 -1.91 3.78
N LEU A 193 1.45 -3.17 4.23
CA LEU A 193 2.40 -3.70 5.19
C LEU A 193 3.22 -4.80 4.52
N SER A 194 4.55 -4.68 4.65
CA SER A 194 5.48 -5.70 4.17
C SER A 194 5.91 -6.59 5.34
N LEU A 195 5.37 -7.80 5.39
CA LEU A 195 5.61 -8.77 6.46
C LEU A 195 6.79 -9.68 6.12
N GLU A 196 7.67 -9.87 7.10
CA GLU A 196 8.83 -10.74 6.97
C GLU A 196 8.47 -12.21 7.19
N LEU A 197 9.11 -13.07 6.39
CA LEU A 197 8.96 -14.52 6.43
C LEU A 197 10.28 -15.16 6.85
N GLU A 198 10.79 -14.79 8.03
CA GLU A 198 11.99 -15.43 8.59
C GLU A 198 11.79 -16.94 8.83
N ALA A 199 12.90 -17.66 8.96
CA ALA A 199 12.88 -19.09 9.26
C ALA A 199 12.12 -19.34 10.58
N GLY A 200 11.02 -20.10 10.51
CA GLY A 200 10.14 -20.39 11.65
C GLY A 200 8.81 -19.63 11.64
N ILE A 201 8.63 -18.64 10.77
CA ILE A 201 7.34 -17.96 10.58
C ILE A 201 6.55 -18.68 9.47
N SER A 202 5.58 -19.50 9.86
CA SER A 202 4.75 -20.30 8.94
C SER A 202 3.30 -19.83 8.83
N SER A 203 2.91 -18.79 9.58
CA SER A 203 1.53 -18.29 9.62
C SER A 203 1.47 -16.77 9.58
N LEU A 204 0.36 -16.24 9.07
CA LEU A 204 0.12 -14.80 9.03
C LEU A 204 0.08 -14.17 10.44
N PRO A 205 -0.60 -14.76 11.45
CA PRO A 205 -0.50 -14.27 12.82
C PRO A 205 0.94 -14.26 13.36
N GLY A 206 1.73 -15.29 13.02
CA GLY A 206 3.15 -15.34 13.37
C GLY A 206 3.94 -14.18 12.75
N ALA A 207 3.67 -13.86 11.48
CA ALA A 207 4.31 -12.75 10.79
C ALA A 207 3.94 -11.40 11.41
N PHE A 208 2.69 -11.20 11.84
CA PHE A 208 2.30 -10.00 12.59
C PHE A 208 2.91 -9.93 13.99
N LYS A 209 3.05 -11.07 14.67
CA LYS A 209 3.73 -11.15 15.97
C LYS A 209 5.19 -10.74 15.83
N HIS A 210 5.86 -11.18 14.77
CA HIS A 210 7.22 -10.76 14.43
C HIS A 210 7.28 -9.26 14.08
N PHE A 211 6.41 -8.78 13.20
CA PHE A 211 6.32 -7.38 12.81
C PHE A 211 6.12 -6.42 13.99
N THR A 212 5.41 -6.88 15.03
CA THR A 212 5.14 -6.08 16.23
C THR A 212 6.01 -6.46 17.43
N ALA A 213 7.07 -7.24 17.22
CA ALA A 213 8.00 -7.62 18.28
C ALA A 213 8.76 -6.39 18.82
N LYS A 214 9.20 -6.49 20.08
CA LYS A 214 10.06 -5.46 20.67
C LYS A 214 11.49 -5.66 20.17
N GLU A 215 12.12 -4.58 19.74
CA GLU A 215 13.52 -4.52 19.35
C GLU A 215 14.32 -3.77 20.41
N ARG A 216 15.50 -4.28 20.76
CA ARG A 216 16.39 -3.60 21.72
C ARG A 216 17.33 -2.64 21.00
N LEU A 217 17.26 -1.37 21.37
CA LEU A 217 18.16 -0.31 20.91
C LEU A 217 19.34 -0.19 21.89
N CYS A 218 20.46 -0.82 21.54
CA CYS A 218 21.68 -0.88 22.36
C CYS A 218 22.95 -0.83 21.48
N ASN A 219 24.12 -0.82 22.11
CA ASN A 219 25.44 -0.83 21.44
C ASN A 219 25.61 0.33 20.43
N GLN A 220 25.69 0.03 19.14
CA GLN A 220 25.84 1.03 18.07
C GLN A 220 24.52 1.76 17.74
N ASN A 221 23.37 1.18 18.12
CA ASN A 221 22.02 1.69 17.84
C ASN A 221 21.37 2.33 19.09
N LYS A 222 22.17 2.94 19.98
CA LYS A 222 21.65 3.59 21.21
C LYS A 222 20.70 4.75 20.89
N TYR A 223 19.57 4.77 21.58
CA TYR A 223 18.58 5.85 21.51
C TYR A 223 19.05 7.08 22.31
N ASN A 224 18.88 8.28 21.75
CA ASN A 224 19.11 9.54 22.47
C ASN A 224 17.81 9.96 23.17
N CYS A 225 17.76 9.80 24.48
CA CYS A 225 16.54 10.09 25.24
C CYS A 225 16.46 11.59 25.56
N PRO A 226 15.36 12.29 25.21
CA PRO A 226 15.23 13.71 25.46
C PRO A 226 15.15 14.05 26.95
N GLU A 227 14.54 13.19 27.78
CA GLU A 227 14.46 13.39 29.24
C GLU A 227 15.80 13.14 29.94
N CYS A 228 16.59 12.16 29.48
CA CYS A 228 17.93 11.93 30.03
C CYS A 228 18.99 12.91 29.47
N GLY A 229 18.72 13.51 28.31
CA GLY A 229 19.66 14.39 27.60
C GLY A 229 20.87 13.70 26.98
N HIS A 230 20.89 12.35 26.90
CA HIS A 230 22.02 11.59 26.37
C HIS A 230 21.60 10.24 25.77
N LYS A 231 22.57 9.57 25.10
CA LYS A 231 22.40 8.21 24.57
C LYS A 231 22.32 7.19 25.71
N VAL A 232 21.15 6.58 25.88
CA VAL A 232 20.92 5.62 26.96
C VAL A 232 21.48 4.23 26.62
N PRO A 233 21.91 3.44 27.62
CA PRO A 233 22.49 2.11 27.37
C PRO A 233 21.47 1.12 26.79
N LEU A 234 20.19 1.28 27.12
CA LEU A 234 19.10 0.41 26.66
C LEU A 234 17.80 1.21 26.47
N ALA A 235 17.19 1.04 25.29
CA ALA A 235 15.80 1.39 25.03
C ALA A 235 15.11 0.23 24.28
N GLU A 236 13.80 0.16 24.36
CA GLU A 236 12.99 -0.81 23.60
C GLU A 236 12.15 -0.07 22.57
N LYS A 237 12.24 -0.48 21.30
CA LYS A 237 11.39 0.01 20.22
C LYS A 237 10.33 -1.05 19.89
N ARG A 238 9.11 -0.61 19.59
CA ARG A 238 8.04 -1.48 19.10
C ARG A 238 7.19 -0.75 18.07
N ILE A 239 6.79 -1.44 17.03
CA ILE A 239 5.81 -0.95 16.06
C ILE A 239 4.47 -1.65 16.32
N LEU A 240 3.39 -0.88 16.32
CA LEU A 240 2.02 -1.36 16.53
C LEU A 240 1.08 -0.81 15.45
N LEU A 241 0.04 -1.56 15.13
CA LEU A 241 -1.08 -1.03 14.33
C LEU A 241 -1.90 -0.10 15.22
N HIS A 242 -1.90 1.19 14.89
CA HIS A 242 -2.72 2.20 15.57
C HIS A 242 -4.11 2.29 14.97
N ARG A 243 -4.21 2.28 13.63
CA ARG A 243 -5.47 2.24 12.89
C ARG A 243 -5.32 1.35 11.66
N CYS A 244 -6.26 0.44 11.46
CA CYS A 244 -6.30 -0.41 10.27
C CYS A 244 -7.06 0.28 9.12
N PRO A 245 -6.64 0.05 7.87
CA PRO A 245 -7.42 0.44 6.69
C PRO A 245 -8.68 -0.42 6.53
N GLU A 246 -9.59 0.03 5.67
CA GLU A 246 -10.75 -0.75 5.22
C GLU A 246 -10.34 -1.91 4.31
N LEU A 247 -9.33 -1.67 3.47
CA LEU A 247 -8.65 -2.64 2.61
C LEU A 247 -7.18 -2.72 2.97
N LEU A 248 -6.82 -3.75 3.73
CA LEU A 248 -5.43 -3.99 4.13
C LEU A 248 -4.68 -4.75 3.03
N THR A 249 -3.69 -4.08 2.43
CA THR A 249 -2.76 -4.72 1.50
C THR A 249 -1.57 -5.28 2.26
N LEU A 250 -1.35 -6.59 2.13
CA LEU A 250 -0.24 -7.29 2.76
C LEU A 250 0.71 -7.85 1.71
N THR A 251 1.98 -7.50 1.83
CA THR A 251 3.05 -8.09 1.03
C THR A 251 3.86 -9.01 1.90
N LEU A 252 3.96 -10.26 1.48
CA LEU A 252 4.82 -11.22 2.14
C LEU A 252 6.21 -11.13 1.48
N LYS A 253 7.22 -10.71 2.23
CA LYS A 253 8.60 -10.55 1.72
C LYS A 253 9.22 -11.92 1.41
N ARG A 254 8.88 -12.47 0.25
CA ARG A 254 9.36 -13.78 -0.24
C ARG A 254 10.70 -13.69 -0.96
N PHE A 255 11.02 -12.52 -1.50
CA PHE A 255 12.24 -12.28 -2.24
C PHE A 255 13.28 -11.63 -1.33
N ALA A 256 14.29 -12.40 -0.93
CA ALA A 256 15.47 -11.87 -0.27
C ALA A 256 16.61 -11.75 -1.31
N PRO A 257 17.45 -10.70 -1.24
CA PRO A 257 18.70 -10.66 -2.00
C PRO A 257 19.50 -11.93 -1.73
N ARG A 258 20.19 -12.47 -2.74
CA ARG A 258 20.92 -13.76 -2.67
C ARG A 258 21.88 -13.88 -1.48
N TRP A 259 22.34 -12.75 -0.93
CA TRP A 259 23.23 -12.65 0.22
C TRP A 259 22.56 -12.80 1.59
N GLN A 260 21.23 -12.64 1.68
CA GLN A 260 20.43 -12.87 2.88
C GLN A 260 19.75 -14.25 2.91
N MET A 261 19.94 -15.07 1.88
CA MET A 261 19.40 -16.43 1.85
C MET A 261 20.18 -17.36 2.78
N THR A 262 19.50 -17.85 3.83
CA THR A 262 19.97 -18.94 4.69
C THR A 262 20.23 -20.21 3.87
N SER A 263 21.03 -21.13 4.40
CA SER A 263 21.43 -22.37 3.72
C SER A 263 20.23 -23.24 3.25
N TRP A 264 19.07 -23.08 3.90
CA TRP A 264 17.81 -23.75 3.55
C TRP A 264 17.20 -23.20 2.24
N SER A 265 17.16 -21.87 2.09
CA SER A 265 16.64 -21.19 0.89
C SER A 265 17.49 -21.44 -0.36
N ARG A 266 18.80 -21.74 -0.20
CA ARG A 266 19.67 -22.10 -1.33
C ARG A 266 19.34 -23.45 -1.94
N ARG A 267 18.93 -24.46 -1.15
CA ARG A 267 18.65 -25.82 -1.65
C ARG A 267 17.37 -25.89 -2.49
N HIS A 268 16.36 -25.10 -2.15
CA HIS A 268 15.11 -25.07 -2.90
C HIS A 268 15.20 -24.23 -4.19
N PHE A 269 16.06 -23.21 -4.25
CA PHE A 269 16.25 -22.42 -5.46
C PHE A 269 17.13 -23.13 -6.51
N THR A 270 18.04 -24.03 -6.09
CA THR A 270 18.84 -24.86 -7.03
C THR A 270 18.03 -26.04 -7.57
N SER A 271 17.06 -26.56 -6.82
CA SER A 271 16.22 -27.67 -7.28
C SER A 271 15.32 -27.27 -8.46
N HIS A 272 14.81 -26.03 -8.51
CA HIS A 272 13.97 -25.55 -9.62
C HIS A 272 14.73 -25.22 -10.91
N LYS A 273 16.07 -25.19 -10.91
CA LYS A 273 16.87 -24.96 -12.12
C LYS A 273 17.39 -26.25 -12.78
N ASN A 274 17.25 -27.40 -12.11
CA ASN A 274 17.76 -28.68 -12.62
C ASN A 274 16.67 -29.72 -12.95
N GLY A 275 15.39 -29.31 -12.99
CA GLY A 275 14.34 -30.10 -13.64
C GLY A 275 14.32 -29.82 -15.14
N LYS A 276 15.28 -30.36 -15.90
CA LYS A 276 15.20 -30.45 -17.36
C LYS A 276 14.63 -31.82 -17.75
N ALA A 277 13.52 -31.79 -18.48
CA ALA A 277 13.32 -32.50 -19.74
C ALA A 277 12.27 -31.70 -20.52
#